data_AF-A0AAV2CWA7-F1
#
_entry.id   AF-A0AAV2CWA7-F1
#
_cell.length_a   1.000
_cell.length_b   1.000
_cell.length_c   1.000
_cell.angle_alpha   90.00
_cell.angle_beta   90.00
_cell.angle_gamma   90.00
#
_symmetry.space_group_name_H-M   'P 1'
#
loop_
_entity.id
_entity.type
_entity.pdbx_description
1 polymer ?
#
loop_
_entity_poly.entity_id
_entity_poly.type
_entity_poly.pdbx_seq_one_letter_code
_entity_poly.pdbx_strand_id
1 'polypeptide(L)'
;MMEHLFLACPVARALWDHSGLDYLGQGLPRDTFPLFLKKLMSRLNQPQLVMALAALLWRIWRSRNRVVFEGKQFGIAALMRQFHQQCQEWDSIHVDPVILPLHSLSNSLDVVQSAAIVCRWDGATKSGSHSAGDLVVLSQDGAVCLAKGVQFPMIDDHKVVELLALREAIHWCLDRGFSAVCFEDDAQVIIERIHHADTRDN
;
A
#
# COMPACT_ATOMS: atom_id res chain seq x y z
N MET A 1 11.48 17.00 3.16
CA MET A 1 11.98 15.59 3.28
C MET A 1 11.73 14.84 1.98
N MET A 2 10.55 15.01 1.37
CA MET A 2 10.18 14.45 0.07
C MET A 2 11.05 14.98 -1.07
N GLU A 3 11.42 16.25 -1.04
CA GLU A 3 12.25 16.92 -2.05
C GLU A 3 13.64 16.28 -2.10
N HIS A 4 14.24 16.05 -0.93
CA HIS A 4 15.50 15.35 -0.85
C HIS A 4 15.37 13.91 -1.34
N LEU A 5 14.35 13.19 -0.89
CA LEU A 5 14.12 11.80 -1.26
C LEU A 5 13.96 11.62 -2.78
N PHE A 6 13.09 12.41 -3.41
CA PHE A 6 12.69 12.19 -4.79
C PHE A 6 13.46 13.01 -5.83
N LEU A 7 14.11 14.12 -5.45
CA LEU A 7 14.72 15.05 -6.40
C LEU A 7 16.21 15.32 -6.14
N ALA A 8 16.64 15.48 -4.88
CA ALA A 8 17.99 15.98 -4.57
C ALA A 8 19.00 14.90 -4.16
N CYS A 9 18.54 13.76 -3.63
CA CYS A 9 19.39 12.65 -3.21
C CYS A 9 20.27 12.18 -4.39
N PRO A 10 21.57 11.90 -4.21
CA PRO A 10 22.44 11.41 -5.27
C PRO A 10 21.88 10.17 -6.00
N VAL A 11 21.28 9.25 -5.24
CA VAL A 11 20.62 8.06 -5.80
C VAL A 11 19.43 8.46 -6.66
N ALA A 12 18.58 9.37 -6.18
CA ALA A 12 17.42 9.83 -6.93
C ALA A 12 17.83 10.55 -8.22
N ARG A 13 18.82 11.44 -8.17
CA ARG A 13 19.36 12.12 -9.36
C ARG A 13 19.88 11.11 -10.38
N ALA A 14 20.71 10.17 -9.95
CA ALA A 14 21.21 9.13 -10.84
C ALA A 14 20.07 8.30 -11.45
N LEU A 15 19.04 7.94 -10.69
CA LEU A 15 17.89 7.21 -11.23
C LEU A 15 17.09 8.04 -12.24
N TRP A 16 16.86 9.33 -11.99
CA TRP A 16 16.25 10.23 -12.97
C TRP A 16 17.07 10.31 -14.26
N ASP A 17 18.38 10.55 -14.13
CA ASP A 17 19.29 10.73 -15.28
C ASP A 17 19.36 9.47 -16.15
N HIS A 18 19.29 8.27 -15.55
CA HIS A 18 19.39 7.00 -16.28
C HIS A 18 18.02 6.42 -16.68
N SER A 19 16.90 7.00 -16.21
CA SER A 19 15.54 6.53 -16.52
C SER A 19 15.06 6.90 -17.91
N GLY A 20 15.69 7.88 -18.56
CA GLY A 20 15.19 8.48 -19.79
C GLY A 20 13.94 9.35 -19.58
N LEU A 21 13.56 9.66 -18.33
CA LEU A 21 12.42 10.52 -17.98
C LEU A 21 12.86 11.93 -17.52
N ASP A 22 14.16 12.20 -17.48
CA ASP A 22 14.75 13.46 -17.04
C ASP A 22 14.23 14.66 -17.86
N TYR A 23 14.04 14.47 -19.16
CA TYR A 23 13.52 15.49 -20.08
C TYR A 23 12.14 16.01 -19.68
N LEU A 24 11.29 15.15 -19.10
CA LEU A 24 9.95 15.52 -18.65
C LEU A 24 10.01 16.57 -17.53
N GLY A 25 11.06 16.51 -16.70
CA GLY A 25 11.29 17.42 -15.58
C GLY A 25 12.02 18.71 -15.93
N GLN A 26 12.44 18.92 -17.18
CA GLN A 26 13.20 20.12 -17.57
C GLN A 26 12.34 21.39 -17.50
N GLY A 27 12.93 22.45 -16.92
CA GLY A 27 12.24 23.73 -16.72
C GLY A 27 11.13 23.73 -15.67
N LEU A 28 10.96 22.64 -14.91
CA LEU A 28 10.02 22.60 -13.78
C LEU A 28 10.70 23.06 -12.48
N PRO A 29 9.99 23.81 -11.62
CA PRO A 29 10.47 24.12 -10.29
C PRO A 29 10.65 22.81 -9.49
N ARG A 30 11.81 22.65 -8.86
CA ARG A 30 12.17 21.48 -8.05
C ARG A 30 12.10 21.76 -6.54
N ASP A 31 11.61 22.94 -6.21
CA ASP A 31 11.57 23.54 -4.88
C ASP A 31 10.57 22.79 -3.98
N THR A 32 9.48 22.28 -4.55
CA THR A 32 8.52 21.41 -3.86
C THR A 32 8.16 20.21 -4.71
N PHE A 33 8.34 19.01 -4.16
CA PHE A 33 8.05 17.76 -4.88
C PHE A 33 6.58 17.65 -5.33
N PRO A 34 5.56 18.02 -4.52
CA PRO A 34 4.16 17.98 -4.97
C PRO A 34 3.88 18.88 -6.17
N LEU A 35 4.46 20.09 -6.21
CA LEU A 35 4.28 21.01 -7.34
C LEU A 35 5.00 20.51 -8.58
N PHE A 36 6.23 20.00 -8.40
CA PHE A 36 7.00 19.35 -9.46
C PHE A 36 6.19 18.19 -10.06
N LEU A 37 5.71 17.26 -9.22
CA LEU A 37 4.95 16.09 -9.65
C LEU A 37 3.65 16.48 -10.35
N LYS A 38 2.91 17.46 -9.82
CA LYS A 38 1.67 17.96 -10.47
C LYS A 38 1.94 18.49 -11.88
N LYS A 39 2.99 19.31 -12.04
CA LYS A 39 3.37 19.85 -13.36
C LYS A 39 3.92 18.77 -14.27
N LEU A 40 4.68 17.82 -13.73
CA LEU A 40 5.19 16.68 -14.48
C LEU A 40 4.05 15.82 -15.03
N MET A 41 3.04 15.51 -14.20
CA MET A 41 1.86 14.76 -14.61
C MET A 41 1.09 15.44 -15.74
N SER A 42 1.02 16.77 -15.77
CA SER A 42 0.40 17.50 -16.90
C SER A 42 1.13 17.36 -18.24
N ARG A 43 2.37 16.85 -18.25
CA ARG A 43 3.15 16.58 -19.46
C ARG A 43 3.04 15.12 -19.92
N LEU A 44 2.38 14.26 -19.15
CA LEU A 44 2.22 12.85 -19.47
C LEU A 44 0.99 12.67 -20.35
N ASN A 45 1.21 12.20 -21.57
CA ASN A 45 0.20 11.99 -22.60
C ASN A 45 0.11 10.52 -23.04
N GLN A 46 0.95 9.65 -22.48
CA GLN A 46 1.00 8.22 -22.80
C GLN A 46 0.93 7.39 -21.51
N PRO A 47 0.09 6.34 -21.45
CA PRO A 47 0.01 5.44 -20.29
C PRO A 47 1.36 4.85 -19.90
N GLN A 48 2.20 4.50 -20.89
CA GLN A 48 3.54 3.94 -20.66
C GLN A 48 4.44 4.92 -19.90
N LEU A 49 4.35 6.23 -20.19
CA LEU A 49 5.11 7.26 -19.48
C LEU A 49 4.62 7.48 -18.05
N VAL A 50 3.30 7.38 -17.82
CA VAL A 50 2.72 7.40 -16.47
C VAL A 50 3.24 6.24 -15.65
N MET A 51 3.29 5.05 -16.26
CA MET A 51 3.77 3.85 -15.60
C MET A 51 5.27 3.87 -15.33
N ALA A 52 6.07 4.32 -16.30
CA ALA A 52 7.50 4.52 -16.11
C ALA A 52 7.77 5.53 -14.98
N LEU A 53 7.00 6.63 -14.91
CA LEU A 53 7.12 7.58 -13.81
C LEU A 53 6.77 6.93 -12.46
N ALA A 54 5.65 6.21 -12.38
CA ALA A 54 5.23 5.51 -11.16
C ALA A 54 6.27 4.47 -10.71
N ALA A 55 6.80 3.68 -11.64
CA ALA A 55 7.85 2.71 -11.38
C ALA A 55 9.13 3.38 -10.84
N LEU A 56 9.54 4.51 -11.44
CA LEU A 56 10.72 5.26 -11.00
C LEU A 56 10.55 5.79 -9.56
N LEU A 57 9.42 6.44 -9.27
CA LEU A 57 9.13 6.97 -7.93
C LEU A 57 9.08 5.84 -6.90
N TRP A 58 8.45 4.71 -7.24
CA TRP A 58 8.41 3.52 -6.39
C TRP A 58 9.80 2.96 -6.11
N ARG A 59 10.69 2.89 -7.11
CA ARG A 59 12.09 2.46 -6.92
C ARG A 59 12.85 3.37 -5.96
N ILE A 60 12.71 4.68 -6.12
CA ILE A 60 13.34 5.65 -5.23
C ILE A 60 12.86 5.44 -3.78
N TRP A 61 11.54 5.41 -3.57
CA TRP A 61 10.96 5.23 -2.25
C TRP A 61 11.34 3.89 -1.60
N ARG A 62 11.17 2.78 -2.34
CA ARG A 62 11.45 1.44 -1.82
C ARG A 62 12.92 1.24 -1.53
N SER A 63 13.83 1.74 -2.38
CA SER A 63 15.27 1.65 -2.11
C SER A 63 15.64 2.38 -0.81
N ARG A 64 15.11 3.59 -0.57
CA ARG A 64 15.29 4.31 0.70
C ARG A 64 14.77 3.50 1.88
N ASN A 65 13.58 2.93 1.78
CA ASN A 65 13.02 2.16 2.90
C ASN A 65 13.88 0.94 3.25
N ARG A 66 14.39 0.22 2.25
CA ARG A 66 15.28 -0.91 2.51
C ARG A 66 16.64 -0.48 3.08
N VAL A 67 17.14 0.69 2.72
CA VAL A 67 18.34 1.26 3.35
C VAL A 67 18.07 1.57 4.83
N VAL A 68 16.96 2.24 5.13
CA VAL A 68 16.63 2.71 6.48
C VAL A 68 16.22 1.59 7.42
N PHE A 69 15.41 0.64 6.95
CA PHE A 69 14.82 -0.41 7.79
C PHE A 69 15.54 -1.76 7.70
N GLU A 70 16.19 -2.07 6.56
CA GLU A 70 16.86 -3.36 6.35
C GLU A 70 18.40 -3.23 6.29
N GLY A 71 18.95 -2.02 6.41
CA GLY A 71 20.40 -1.77 6.32
C GLY A 71 21.02 -2.12 4.97
N LYS A 72 20.20 -2.29 3.92
CA LYS A 72 20.66 -2.73 2.60
C LYS A 72 21.29 -1.60 1.80
N GLN A 73 22.22 -1.96 0.92
CA GLN A 73 22.80 -1.05 -0.06
C GLN A 73 22.53 -1.55 -1.47
N PHE A 74 22.31 -0.63 -2.39
CA PHE A 74 22.00 -0.95 -3.79
C PHE A 74 22.88 -0.12 -4.71
N GLY A 75 23.45 -0.77 -5.73
CA GLY A 75 24.07 -0.06 -6.84
C GLY A 75 23.02 0.51 -7.79
N ILE A 76 23.28 1.67 -8.38
CA ILE A 76 22.39 2.33 -9.37
C ILE A 76 22.04 1.38 -10.51
N ALA A 77 23.02 0.64 -11.04
CA ALA A 77 22.78 -0.34 -12.10
C ALA A 77 21.78 -1.44 -11.70
N ALA A 78 21.81 -1.89 -10.44
CA ALA A 78 20.86 -2.88 -9.95
C ALA A 78 19.44 -2.30 -9.83
N LEU A 79 19.33 -1.07 -9.32
CA LEU A 79 18.05 -0.35 -9.23
C LEU A 79 17.47 -0.07 -10.64
N MET A 80 18.31 0.29 -11.60
CA MET A 80 17.89 0.50 -12.99
C MET A 80 17.45 -0.79 -13.68
N ARG A 81 18.13 -1.92 -13.44
CA ARG A 81 17.64 -3.22 -13.94
C ARG A 81 16.25 -3.55 -13.39
N GLN A 82 16.05 -3.35 -12.09
CA GLN A 82 14.74 -3.56 -11.45
C GLN A 82 13.66 -2.61 -11.99
N PHE A 83 14.03 -1.35 -12.26
CA PHE A 83 13.14 -0.38 -12.91
C PHE A 83 12.67 -0.89 -14.28
N HIS A 84 13.59 -1.29 -15.16
CA HIS A 84 13.24 -1.79 -16.49
C HIS A 84 12.42 -3.09 -16.43
N GLN A 85 12.78 -4.01 -15.54
CA GLN A 85 12.01 -5.23 -15.31
C GLN A 85 10.57 -4.91 -14.90
N GLN A 86 10.37 -3.97 -13.98
CA GLN A 86 9.04 -3.56 -13.54
C GLN A 86 8.22 -2.94 -14.68
N CYS A 87 8.83 -2.12 -15.55
CA CYS A 87 8.15 -1.59 -16.73
C CYS A 87 7.75 -2.69 -17.72
N GLN A 88 8.65 -3.66 -17.97
CA GLN A 88 8.39 -4.79 -18.86
C GLN A 88 7.30 -5.74 -18.33
N GLU A 89 7.33 -6.04 -17.03
CA GLU A 89 6.31 -6.84 -16.36
C GLU A 89 4.93 -6.19 -16.53
N TRP A 90 4.86 -4.86 -16.34
CA TRP A 90 3.62 -4.12 -16.52
C TRP A 90 3.08 -4.23 -17.95
N ASP A 91 3.93 -4.04 -18.95
CA ASP A 91 3.55 -4.17 -20.36
C ASP A 91 3.08 -5.60 -20.70
N SER A 92 3.66 -6.63 -20.07
CA SER A 92 3.29 -8.04 -20.30
C SER A 92 1.93 -8.44 -19.71
N ILE A 93 1.46 -7.74 -18.67
CA ILE A 93 0.19 -8.02 -17.98
C ILE A 93 -0.98 -7.25 -18.61
N HIS A 94 -0.71 -6.15 -19.34
CA HIS A 94 -1.73 -5.33 -20.00
C HIS A 94 -2.10 -5.81 -21.42
N VAL A 95 -1.83 -7.09 -21.73
CA VAL A 95 -2.59 -7.81 -22.75
C VAL A 95 -4.02 -7.94 -22.22
N ASP A 96 -5.02 -7.62 -23.05
CA ASP A 96 -6.45 -7.46 -22.70
C ASP A 96 -6.91 -8.21 -21.44
N PRO A 97 -7.67 -7.55 -20.53
CA PRO A 97 -8.13 -8.19 -19.31
C PRO A 97 -8.82 -9.50 -19.67
N VAL A 98 -8.22 -10.61 -19.27
CA VAL A 98 -8.92 -11.89 -19.22
C VAL A 98 -10.08 -11.63 -18.28
N ILE A 99 -11.27 -11.46 -18.85
CA ILE A 99 -12.52 -11.43 -18.11
C ILE A 99 -12.60 -12.81 -17.49
N LEU A 100 -12.11 -12.94 -16.26
CA LEU A 100 -12.38 -14.12 -15.45
C LEU A 100 -13.90 -14.16 -15.34
N PRO A 101 -14.56 -15.25 -15.77
CA PRO A 101 -15.98 -15.41 -15.53
C PRO A 101 -16.22 -15.14 -14.06
N LEU A 102 -17.16 -14.25 -13.77
CA LEU A 102 -17.63 -14.00 -12.42
C LEU A 102 -18.25 -15.32 -11.95
N HIS A 103 -17.43 -16.21 -11.40
CA HIS A 103 -17.91 -17.42 -10.80
C HIS A 103 -18.76 -16.92 -9.64
N SER A 104 -20.06 -17.10 -9.76
CA SER A 104 -21.00 -16.89 -8.67
C SER A 104 -20.36 -17.51 -7.44
N LEU A 105 -20.02 -16.68 -6.45
CA LEU A 105 -19.65 -17.16 -5.14
C LEU A 105 -20.84 -17.99 -4.69
N SER A 106 -20.69 -19.31 -4.85
CA SER A 106 -21.55 -20.30 -4.24
C SER A 106 -21.69 -19.90 -2.78
N ASN A 107 -22.92 -19.96 -2.27
CA ASN A 107 -23.28 -19.72 -0.87
C ASN A 107 -22.65 -20.78 0.08
N SER A 108 -21.44 -21.24 -0.17
CA SER A 108 -20.70 -22.12 0.71
C SER A 108 -20.02 -21.31 1.81
N LEU A 109 -20.84 -20.86 2.76
CA LEU A 109 -20.41 -20.58 4.14
C LEU A 109 -19.74 -21.81 4.81
N ASP A 110 -19.82 -22.98 4.17
CA ASP A 110 -19.32 -24.25 4.68
C ASP A 110 -17.79 -24.44 4.59
N VAL A 111 -17.05 -23.59 3.86
CA VAL A 111 -15.58 -23.74 3.72
C VAL A 111 -14.82 -23.17 4.93
N VAL A 112 -15.49 -22.42 5.81
CA VAL A 112 -14.81 -21.48 6.71
C VAL A 112 -14.66 -21.98 8.16
N GLN A 113 -14.84 -23.28 8.40
CA GLN A 113 -14.90 -23.82 9.78
C GLN A 113 -13.61 -24.47 10.32
N SER A 114 -12.47 -24.44 9.62
CA SER A 114 -11.26 -25.09 10.19
C SER A 114 -9.88 -24.56 9.78
N ALA A 115 -9.80 -23.60 8.86
CA ALA A 115 -8.52 -23.04 8.45
C ALA A 115 -8.28 -21.71 9.19
N ALA A 116 -7.05 -21.49 9.68
CA ALA A 116 -6.62 -20.18 10.15
C ALA A 116 -6.77 -19.16 9.01
N ILE A 117 -7.52 -18.09 9.27
CA ILE A 117 -7.89 -17.07 8.31
C ILE A 117 -7.16 -15.78 8.65
N VAL A 118 -6.76 -15.02 7.64
CA VAL A 118 -6.12 -13.72 7.83
C VAL A 118 -7.18 -12.62 7.73
N CYS A 119 -7.25 -11.75 8.72
CA CYS A 119 -8.09 -10.56 8.69
C CYS A 119 -7.20 -9.32 8.67
N ARG A 120 -7.37 -8.50 7.64
CA ARG A 120 -6.74 -7.18 7.51
C ARG A 120 -7.78 -6.10 7.76
N TRP A 121 -7.36 -5.03 8.41
CA TRP A 121 -8.17 -3.83 8.61
C TRP A 121 -7.35 -2.59 8.26
N ASP A 122 -8.05 -1.48 8.03
CA ASP A 122 -7.43 -0.16 7.85
C ASP A 122 -8.42 0.92 8.28
N GLY A 123 -7.93 1.99 8.90
CA GLY A 123 -8.72 3.08 9.48
C GLY A 123 -8.43 4.43 8.82
N ALA A 124 -9.36 4.90 7.99
CA ALA A 124 -9.21 6.16 7.27
C ALA A 124 -9.96 7.32 7.93
N THR A 125 -9.30 8.47 8.08
CA THR A 125 -9.96 9.71 8.53
C THR A 125 -9.48 10.93 7.78
N LYS A 126 -10.35 11.95 7.75
CA LYS A 126 -10.09 13.27 7.17
C LYS A 126 -10.76 14.33 8.04
N SER A 127 -10.00 15.35 8.43
CA SER A 127 -10.51 16.43 9.26
C SER A 127 -11.79 17.05 8.72
N GLY A 128 -12.82 17.13 9.56
CA GLY A 128 -14.14 17.66 9.19
C GLY A 128 -14.99 16.72 8.34
N SER A 129 -14.63 15.44 8.24
CA SER A 129 -15.40 14.41 7.52
C SER A 129 -15.64 13.18 8.39
N HIS A 130 -16.53 12.29 7.97
CA HIS A 130 -16.71 11.00 8.62
C HIS A 130 -15.45 10.16 8.45
N SER A 131 -15.10 9.41 9.48
CA SER A 131 -14.04 8.40 9.43
C SER A 131 -14.64 7.07 8.97
N ALA A 132 -13.80 6.19 8.44
CA ALA A 132 -14.21 4.88 7.96
C ALA A 132 -13.16 3.83 8.33
N GLY A 133 -13.60 2.57 8.40
CA GLY A 133 -12.73 1.41 8.49
C GLY A 133 -13.09 0.40 7.42
N ASP A 134 -12.10 -0.19 6.80
CA ASP A 134 -12.26 -1.27 5.84
C ASP A 134 -11.69 -2.56 6.43
N LEU A 135 -12.34 -3.69 6.10
CA LEU A 135 -12.03 -5.00 6.65
C LEU A 135 -12.06 -6.05 5.55
N VAL A 136 -11.02 -6.87 5.48
CA VAL A 136 -10.89 -7.94 4.48
C VAL A 136 -10.47 -9.23 5.17
N VAL A 137 -11.24 -10.29 4.94
CA VAL A 137 -10.98 -11.64 5.44
C VAL A 137 -10.51 -12.49 4.26
N LEU A 138 -9.32 -13.06 4.38
CA LEU A 138 -8.63 -13.82 3.34
C LEU A 138 -8.53 -15.30 3.70
N SER A 139 -8.71 -16.18 2.72
CA SER A 139 -8.34 -17.58 2.85
C SER A 139 -6.83 -17.75 2.96
N GLN A 140 -6.37 -18.96 3.30
CA GLN A 140 -4.94 -19.29 3.33
C GLN A 140 -4.25 -19.08 1.97
N ASP A 141 -5.00 -19.26 0.87
CA ASP A 141 -4.50 -19.05 -0.50
C ASP A 141 -4.51 -17.57 -0.92
N GLY A 142 -4.88 -16.66 -0.02
CA GLY A 142 -4.95 -15.22 -0.27
C GLY A 142 -6.20 -14.76 -1.03
N ALA A 143 -7.17 -15.65 -1.24
CA ALA A 143 -8.43 -15.28 -1.87
C ALA A 143 -9.32 -14.51 -0.87
N VAL A 144 -10.02 -13.48 -1.35
CA VAL A 144 -10.97 -12.73 -0.51
C VAL A 144 -12.18 -13.60 -0.21
N CYS A 145 -12.39 -13.92 1.06
CA CYS A 145 -13.57 -14.61 1.55
C CYS A 145 -14.69 -13.63 1.89
N LEU A 146 -14.37 -12.55 2.61
CA LEU A 146 -15.34 -11.55 3.05
C LEU A 146 -14.71 -10.16 3.02
N ALA A 147 -15.53 -9.13 2.78
CA ALA A 147 -15.14 -7.73 2.93
C ALA A 147 -16.26 -6.91 3.59
N LYS A 148 -15.90 -5.90 4.37
CA LYS A 148 -16.84 -4.97 5.02
C LYS A 148 -16.21 -3.58 5.08
N GLY A 149 -17.00 -2.56 4.75
CA GLY A 149 -16.70 -1.17 5.08
C GLY A 149 -17.61 -0.71 6.23
N VAL A 150 -17.06 0.08 7.14
CA VAL A 150 -17.76 0.62 8.31
C VAL A 150 -17.51 2.11 8.42
N GLN A 151 -18.56 2.87 8.71
CA GLN A 151 -18.46 4.30 8.93
C GLN A 151 -18.47 4.60 10.42
N PHE A 152 -17.56 5.47 10.85
CA PHE A 152 -17.46 5.95 12.21
C PHE A 152 -17.92 7.42 12.31
N PRO A 153 -18.19 7.93 13.53
CA PRO A 153 -18.34 9.35 13.76
C PRO A 153 -17.12 10.14 13.28
N MET A 154 -17.24 11.46 13.21
CA MET A 154 -16.15 12.36 12.83
C MET A 154 -15.04 12.33 13.89
N ILE A 155 -14.04 11.46 13.69
CA ILE A 155 -12.93 11.25 14.62
C ILE A 155 -11.63 11.64 13.89
N ASP A 156 -11.02 12.74 14.32
CA ASP A 156 -9.83 13.27 13.65
C ASP A 156 -8.54 12.50 14.00
N ASP A 157 -8.52 11.75 15.11
CA ASP A 157 -7.36 10.96 15.51
C ASP A 157 -7.31 9.65 14.73
N HIS A 158 -6.41 9.60 13.74
CA HIS A 158 -6.17 8.42 12.93
C HIS A 158 -5.87 7.16 13.75
N LYS A 159 -5.15 7.25 14.88
CA LYS A 159 -4.86 6.08 15.72
C LYS A 159 -6.11 5.52 16.38
N VAL A 160 -7.05 6.40 16.72
CA VAL A 160 -8.35 5.99 17.27
C VAL A 160 -9.18 5.32 16.19
N VAL A 161 -9.16 5.84 14.96
CA VAL A 161 -9.89 5.25 13.83
C VAL A 161 -9.35 3.88 13.45
N GLU A 162 -8.03 3.71 13.43
CA GLU A 162 -7.39 2.40 13.26
C GLU A 162 -7.81 1.40 14.33
N LEU A 163 -7.76 1.80 15.60
CA LEU A 163 -8.20 0.95 16.71
C LEU A 163 -9.69 0.60 16.63
N LEU A 164 -10.52 1.51 16.12
CA LEU A 164 -11.94 1.24 15.89
C LEU A 164 -12.14 0.25 14.75
N ALA A 165 -11.37 0.35 13.67
CA ALA A 165 -11.37 -0.62 12.57
C ALA A 165 -10.98 -2.02 13.07
N LEU A 166 -9.90 -2.13 13.87
CA LEU A 166 -9.51 -3.40 14.51
C LEU A 166 -10.61 -3.94 15.43
N ARG A 167 -11.18 -3.09 16.29
CA ARG A 167 -12.25 -3.51 17.21
C ARG A 167 -13.43 -4.07 16.43
N GLU A 168 -13.80 -3.42 15.34
CA GLU A 168 -14.87 -3.87 14.46
C GLU A 168 -14.51 -5.18 13.77
N ALA A 169 -13.25 -5.38 13.38
CA ALA A 169 -12.75 -6.61 12.79
C ALA A 169 -12.90 -7.82 13.71
N ILE A 170 -12.53 -7.62 14.98
CA ILE A 170 -12.64 -8.66 16.00
C ILE A 170 -14.11 -9.04 16.21
N HIS A 171 -14.99 -8.06 16.45
CA HIS A 171 -16.43 -8.34 16.62
C HIS A 171 -17.02 -9.02 15.38
N TRP A 172 -16.67 -8.54 14.19
CA TRP A 172 -17.20 -9.07 12.94
C TRP A 172 -16.79 -10.52 12.70
N CYS A 173 -15.56 -10.89 13.10
CA CYS A 173 -15.07 -12.26 13.06
C CYS A 173 -15.74 -13.16 14.11
N LEU A 174 -15.92 -12.66 15.34
CA LEU A 174 -16.59 -13.38 16.41
C LEU A 174 -18.06 -13.66 16.07
N ASP A 175 -18.78 -12.67 15.53
CA ASP A 175 -20.19 -12.80 15.10
C ASP A 175 -20.39 -13.87 14.01
N ARG A 176 -19.32 -14.23 13.28
CA ARG A 176 -19.31 -15.27 12.24
C ARG A 176 -18.82 -16.62 12.72
N GLY A 177 -18.46 -16.73 14.00
CA GLY A 177 -17.99 -17.97 14.61
C GLY A 177 -16.55 -18.33 14.24
N PHE A 178 -15.73 -17.37 13.80
CA PHE A 178 -14.30 -17.64 13.62
C PHE A 178 -13.62 -17.82 14.98
N SER A 179 -13.01 -18.98 15.18
CA SER A 179 -12.32 -19.34 16.42
C SER A 179 -10.82 -19.08 16.39
N ALA A 180 -10.23 -18.95 15.20
CA ALA A 180 -8.80 -18.69 15.01
C ALA A 180 -8.60 -17.74 13.82
N VAL A 181 -8.23 -16.49 14.12
CA VAL A 181 -7.99 -15.44 13.11
C VAL A 181 -6.62 -14.81 13.37
N CYS A 182 -5.83 -14.69 12.31
CA CYS A 182 -4.61 -13.89 12.32
C CYS A 182 -4.94 -12.46 11.88
N PHE A 183 -4.74 -11.51 12.78
CA PHE A 183 -4.97 -10.10 12.52
C PHE A 183 -3.65 -9.47 12.01
N GLU A 184 -3.65 -8.99 10.76
CA GLU A 184 -2.51 -8.33 10.11
C GLU A 184 -2.80 -6.84 9.84
N ASP A 185 -1.81 -5.99 10.11
CA ASP A 185 -1.89 -4.54 9.92
C ASP A 185 -0.47 -3.94 9.80
N ASP A 186 -0.35 -2.75 9.19
CA ASP A 186 0.93 -2.08 8.98
C ASP A 186 1.20 -0.91 9.96
N ALA A 187 0.25 -0.60 10.85
CA ALA A 187 0.39 0.38 11.93
C ALA A 187 1.15 -0.23 13.12
N GLN A 188 2.47 -0.36 12.93
CA GLN A 188 3.42 -0.89 13.92
C GLN A 188 3.20 -0.35 15.36
N VAL A 189 2.89 0.94 15.51
CA VAL A 189 2.64 1.59 16.82
C VAL A 189 1.44 0.99 17.56
N ILE A 190 0.40 0.56 16.83
CA ILE A 190 -0.81 -0.03 17.41
C ILE A 190 -0.53 -1.48 17.81
N ILE A 191 0.11 -2.24 16.93
CA ILE A 191 0.53 -3.62 17.18
C ILE A 191 1.43 -3.71 18.42
N GLU A 192 2.45 -2.84 18.52
CA GLU A 192 3.34 -2.77 19.68
C GLU A 192 2.58 -2.48 20.97
N ARG A 193 1.63 -1.55 20.94
CA ARG A 193 0.83 -1.19 22.13
C ARG A 193 -0.06 -2.32 22.61
N ILE A 194 -0.66 -3.09 21.70
CA ILE A 194 -1.50 -4.23 22.04
C ILE A 194 -0.66 -5.32 22.71
N HIS A 195 0.49 -5.68 22.14
CA HIS A 195 1.39 -6.66 22.75
C HIS A 195 1.96 -6.21 24.11
N HIS A 196 2.16 -4.90 24.31
CA HIS A 196 2.59 -4.36 25.59
C HIS A 196 1.48 -4.30 26.66
N ALA A 197 0.21 -4.30 26.26
CA ALA A 197 -0.91 -4.40 27.20
C ALA A 197 -1.01 -5.82 27.79
N ASP A 198 -0.88 -6.86 26.95
CA ASP A 198 -0.91 -8.27 27.38
C ASP A 198 0.20 -8.64 28.37
N THR A 199 1.35 -7.94 28.33
CA THR A 199 2.49 -8.21 29.21
C THR A 199 2.40 -7.53 30.58
N ARG A 200 1.40 -6.67 30.81
CA ARG A 200 1.20 -6.01 32.12
C ARG A 200 0.15 -6.68 32.99
N ASP A 201 -0.65 -7.58 32.42
CA ASP A 201 -1.73 -8.32 33.10
C ASP A 201 -1.35 -9.77 33.44
N ASN A 202 -0.07 -10.15 33.33
CA ASN A 202 0.55 -11.38 33.84
C ASN A 202 1.63 -11.07 34.88
#